data_AF-A0AAE4L4M0-F1
#
_entry.id   AF-A0AAE4L4M0-F1
#
_cell.length_a   1.000
_cell.length_b   1.000
_cell.length_c   1.000
_cell.angle_alpha   90.00
_cell.angle_beta   90.00
_cell.angle_gamma   90.00
#
_symmetry.space_group_name_H-M   'P 1'
#
loop_
_entity.id
_entity.type
_entity.pdbx_description
1 polymer ?
#
loop_
_entity_poly.entity_id
_entity_poly.type
_entity_poly.pdbx_seq_one_letter_code
_entity_poly.pdbx_strand_id
1 'polypeptide(L)'
;MKKEDLIALGVDEETAKSIMALHGKTVTQLNAQVATLEGERDTAQQQLASNQTELDTLKESAKGNEALTAQLADLQAKFDDAKTNSENTIANLKKQSAIELALTQAGARNITAVKALLDADKLTISENGVEGLNEQLEAVKVDNDYLFQAAEQKTPQVVAGGNPAGGSGGDKTVLQKIQERLGE
;
A
#
# COMPACT_ATOMS: atom_id res chain seq x y z
N MET A 1 -1.18 -7.23 -5.07
CA MET A 1 -1.06 -8.58 -5.67
C MET A 1 -1.98 -8.65 -6.88
N LYS A 2 -1.57 -9.30 -7.97
CA LYS A 2 -2.42 -9.49 -9.15
C LYS A 2 -2.93 -10.93 -9.23
N LYS A 3 -4.01 -11.14 -9.99
CA LYS A 3 -4.62 -12.46 -10.15
C LYS A 3 -3.70 -13.40 -10.92
N GLU A 4 -2.96 -12.85 -11.87
CA GLU A 4 -2.03 -13.52 -12.77
C GLU A 4 -0.86 -14.13 -12.00
N ASP A 5 -0.41 -13.46 -10.93
CA ASP A 5 0.65 -13.95 -10.03
C ASP A 5 0.22 -15.20 -9.27
N LEU A 6 -1.07 -15.29 -8.89
CA LEU A 6 -1.63 -16.45 -8.21
C LEU A 6 -1.74 -17.65 -9.16
N ILE A 7 -2.16 -17.40 -10.40
CA ILE A 7 -2.25 -18.44 -11.43
C ILE A 7 -0.86 -18.99 -11.77
N ALA A 8 0.15 -18.12 -11.86
CA ALA A 8 1.54 -18.52 -12.06
C ALA A 8 2.10 -19.37 -10.90
N LEU A 9 1.55 -19.23 -9.69
CA LEU A 9 1.89 -20.06 -8.52
C LEU A 9 1.12 -21.40 -8.47
N GLY A 10 0.34 -21.72 -9.51
CA GLY A 10 -0.44 -22.96 -9.61
C GLY A 10 -1.80 -22.90 -8.91
N VAL A 11 -2.26 -21.71 -8.53
CA VAL A 11 -3.62 -21.51 -8.01
C VAL A 11 -4.58 -21.48 -9.19
N ASP A 12 -5.68 -22.24 -9.12
CA ASP A 12 -6.69 -22.21 -10.17
C ASP A 12 -7.38 -20.84 -10.26
N GLU A 13 -7.98 -20.56 -11.42
CA GLU A 13 -8.54 -19.24 -11.70
C GLU A 13 -9.67 -18.84 -10.73
N GLU A 14 -10.43 -19.81 -10.23
CA GLU A 14 -11.55 -19.58 -9.33
C GLU A 14 -11.06 -19.21 -7.93
N THR A 15 -10.10 -19.98 -7.41
CA THR A 15 -9.43 -19.69 -6.13
C THR A 15 -8.67 -18.36 -6.20
N ALA A 16 -8.01 -18.06 -7.33
CA ALA A 16 -7.32 -16.79 -7.54
C ALA A 16 -8.28 -15.58 -7.50
N LYS A 17 -9.49 -15.71 -8.06
CA LYS A 17 -10.55 -14.67 -7.94
C LYS A 17 -10.97 -14.45 -6.49
N SER A 18 -11.18 -15.51 -5.72
CA SER A 18 -11.53 -15.40 -4.30
C SER A 18 -10.42 -14.76 -3.46
N ILE A 19 -9.16 -15.12 -3.70
CA ILE A 19 -8.01 -14.51 -3.00
C ILE A 19 -7.90 -13.02 -3.36
N MET A 20 -8.07 -12.65 -4.64
CA MET A 20 -8.09 -11.25 -5.05
C MET A 20 -9.22 -10.45 -4.42
N ALA A 21 -10.41 -11.04 -4.29
CA ALA A 21 -11.54 -10.39 -3.61
C ALA A 21 -11.24 -10.16 -2.11
N LEU A 22 -10.65 -11.14 -1.43
CA LEU A 22 -10.20 -11.00 -0.04
C LEU A 22 -9.09 -9.95 0.10
N HIS A 23 -8.11 -9.97 -0.79
CA HIS A 23 -7.03 -8.99 -0.83
C HIS A 23 -7.56 -7.57 -1.04
N GLY A 24 -8.49 -7.38 -1.99
CA GLY A 24 -9.16 -6.10 -2.23
C GLY A 24 -9.90 -5.61 -0.98
N LYS A 25 -10.64 -6.51 -0.31
CA LYS A 25 -11.30 -6.19 0.96
C LYS A 25 -10.30 -5.76 2.04
N THR A 26 -9.18 -6.46 2.18
CA THR A 26 -8.11 -6.10 3.13
C THR A 26 -7.51 -4.74 2.78
N VAL A 27 -7.20 -4.47 1.51
CA VAL A 27 -6.65 -3.17 1.07
C VAL A 27 -7.62 -2.03 1.34
N THR A 28 -8.90 -2.19 1.03
CA THR A 28 -9.92 -1.18 1.36
C THR A 28 -10.01 -0.93 2.86
N GLN A 29 -9.97 -1.99 3.68
CA GLN A 29 -10.01 -1.89 5.13
C GLN A 29 -8.75 -1.22 5.69
N LEU A 30 -7.58 -1.51 5.14
CA LEU A 30 -6.32 -0.87 5.51
C LEU A 30 -6.32 0.61 5.17
N ASN A 31 -6.79 0.99 3.98
CA ASN A 31 -6.93 2.39 3.58
C ASN A 31 -7.90 3.15 4.50
N ALA A 32 -9.00 2.51 4.91
CA ALA A 32 -9.92 3.11 5.88
C ALA A 32 -9.27 3.33 7.25
N GLN A 33 -8.49 2.36 7.75
CA GLN A 33 -7.73 2.51 9.00
C GLN A 33 -6.67 3.62 8.90
N VAL A 34 -5.97 3.73 7.77
CA VAL A 34 -5.00 4.81 7.53
C VAL A 34 -5.71 6.17 7.60
N ALA A 35 -6.85 6.34 6.93
CA ALA A 35 -7.62 7.58 6.99
C ALA A 35 -8.09 7.92 8.41
N THR A 36 -8.53 6.92 9.19
CA THR A 36 -8.89 7.12 10.61
C THR A 36 -7.68 7.57 11.43
N LEU A 37 -6.54 6.88 11.30
CA LEU A 37 -5.30 7.23 12.01
C LEU A 37 -4.81 8.63 11.64
N GLU A 38 -4.95 9.03 10.37
CA GLU A 38 -4.61 10.39 9.93
C GLU A 38 -5.48 11.45 10.61
N GLY A 39 -6.79 11.21 10.72
CA GLY A 39 -7.72 12.12 11.39
C GLY A 39 -7.55 12.19 12.92
N GLU A 40 -7.30 11.05 13.58
CA GLU A 40 -6.96 11.01 15.00
C GLU A 40 -5.68 11.81 15.28
N ARG A 41 -4.68 11.66 14.41
CA ARG A 41 -3.43 12.40 14.48
C ARG A 41 -3.63 13.90 14.30
N ASP A 42 -4.44 14.33 13.33
CA ASP A 42 -4.74 15.76 13.13
C ASP A 42 -5.47 16.35 14.35
N THR A 43 -6.40 15.59 14.94
CA THR A 43 -7.11 15.97 16.16
C THR A 43 -6.16 16.10 17.36
N ALA A 44 -5.25 15.14 17.53
CA ALA A 44 -4.23 15.19 18.57
C ALA A 44 -3.29 16.40 18.39
N GLN A 45 -2.88 16.70 17.15
CA GLN A 45 -2.07 17.90 16.85
C GLN A 45 -2.81 19.19 17.21
N GLN A 46 -4.12 19.28 16.93
CA GLN A 46 -4.93 20.45 17.32
C GLN A 46 -5.05 20.60 18.83
N GLN A 47 -5.34 19.52 19.57
CA GLN A 47 -5.40 19.56 21.03
C GLN A 47 -4.06 19.99 21.64
N LEU A 48 -2.97 19.52 21.05
CA LEU A 48 -1.64 19.87 21.50
C LEU A 48 -1.33 21.36 21.23
N ALA A 49 -1.74 21.92 20.10
CA ALA A 49 -1.66 23.37 19.89
C ALA A 49 -2.51 24.18 20.89
N SER A 50 -3.72 23.69 21.22
CA SER A 50 -4.61 24.32 22.21
C SER A 50 -3.98 24.32 23.60
N ASN A 51 -3.49 23.16 24.05
CA ASN A 51 -2.86 23.00 25.36
C ASN A 51 -1.64 23.92 25.50
N GLN A 52 -0.82 24.07 24.45
CA GLN A 52 0.31 25.01 24.47
C GLN A 52 -0.15 26.45 24.72
N THR A 53 -1.22 26.85 24.02
CA THR A 53 -1.79 28.21 24.14
C THR A 53 -2.33 28.47 25.56
N GLU A 54 -2.99 27.47 26.16
CA GLU A 54 -3.45 27.55 27.55
C GLU A 54 -2.28 27.63 28.54
N LEU A 55 -1.19 26.88 28.28
CA LEU A 55 0.03 26.88 29.10
C LEU A 55 0.71 28.26 29.08
N ASP A 56 0.81 28.87 27.91
CA ASP A 56 1.34 30.23 27.74
C ASP A 56 0.46 31.27 28.48
N THR A 57 -0.86 31.12 28.40
CA THR A 57 -1.81 31.99 29.11
C THR A 57 -1.69 31.85 30.63
N LEU A 58 -1.51 30.62 31.12
CA LEU A 58 -1.35 30.35 32.55
C LEU A 58 -0.01 30.88 33.07
N LYS A 59 1.06 30.79 32.27
CA LYS A 59 2.35 31.45 32.54
C LYS A 59 2.20 32.95 32.73
N GLU A 60 1.49 33.60 31.82
CA GLU A 60 1.28 35.05 31.89
C GLU A 60 0.47 35.42 33.15
N SER A 61 -0.54 34.63 33.48
CA SER A 61 -1.40 34.82 34.66
C SER A 61 -0.70 34.52 35.99
N ALA A 62 0.33 33.68 35.98
CA ALA A 62 1.11 33.28 37.16
C ALA A 62 2.30 34.21 37.45
N LYS A 63 2.57 35.22 36.61
CA LYS A 63 3.65 36.19 36.82
C LYS A 63 3.53 36.84 38.20
N GLY A 64 4.61 36.74 38.99
CA GLY A 64 4.66 37.23 40.37
C GLY A 64 4.58 36.13 41.45
N ASN A 65 4.33 34.87 41.06
CA ASN A 65 4.48 33.71 41.94
C ASN A 65 5.61 32.80 41.44
N GLU A 66 6.78 32.90 42.08
CA GLU A 66 8.02 32.23 41.63
C GLU A 66 7.89 30.70 41.60
N ALA A 67 7.21 30.10 42.57
CA ALA A 67 6.99 28.65 42.61
C ALA A 67 6.07 28.16 41.47
N LEU A 68 5.00 28.90 41.20
CA LEU A 68 4.07 28.62 40.09
C LEU A 68 4.73 28.87 38.72
N THR A 69 5.55 29.92 38.62
CA THR A 69 6.30 30.23 37.38
C THR A 69 7.31 29.13 37.05
N ALA A 70 8.00 28.58 38.05
CA ALA A 70 8.93 27.47 37.88
C ALA A 70 8.22 26.17 37.45
N GLN A 71 7.07 25.84 38.07
CA GLN A 71 6.27 24.66 37.67
C GLN A 71 5.74 24.79 36.24
N LEU A 72 5.29 25.98 35.84
CA LEU A 72 4.84 26.22 34.48
C LEU A 72 5.96 26.14 33.44
N ALA A 73 7.17 26.59 33.79
CA ALA A 73 8.34 26.42 32.94
C ALA A 73 8.70 24.95 32.73
N ASP A 74 8.72 24.14 33.79
CA ASP A 74 8.96 22.70 33.74
C ASP A 74 7.86 21.96 32.95
N LEU A 75 6.60 22.32 33.16
CA LEU A 75 5.47 21.73 32.43
C LEU A 75 5.54 22.04 30.93
N GLN A 76 5.95 23.25 30.55
CA GLN A 76 6.12 23.58 29.14
C GLN A 76 7.27 22.80 28.51
N ALA A 77 8.41 22.67 29.18
CA ALA A 77 9.53 21.90 28.67
C ALA A 77 9.13 20.44 28.41
N LYS A 78 8.42 19.82 29.36
CA LYS A 78 7.86 18.46 29.20
C LYS A 78 6.86 18.38 28.05
N PHE A 79 6.06 19.41 27.87
CA PHE A 79 5.09 19.48 26.80
C PHE A 79 5.76 19.60 25.42
N ASP A 80 6.76 20.47 25.28
CA ASP A 80 7.53 20.66 24.06
C ASP A 80 8.32 19.39 23.69
N ASP A 81 8.89 18.70 24.69
CA ASP A 81 9.54 17.39 24.50
C ASP A 81 8.54 16.32 24.04
N ALA A 82 7.37 16.24 24.70
CA ALA A 82 6.33 15.29 24.34
C ALA A 82 5.77 15.57 22.93
N LYS A 83 5.61 16.85 22.57
CA LYS A 83 5.23 17.30 21.24
C LYS A 83 6.21 16.82 20.19
N THR A 84 7.48 17.13 20.39
CA THR A 84 8.56 16.78 19.45
C THR A 84 8.65 15.27 19.28
N ASN A 85 8.58 14.50 20.37
CA ASN A 85 8.62 13.04 20.31
C ASN A 85 7.39 12.46 19.58
N SER A 86 6.21 13.03 19.80
CA SER A 86 4.97 12.64 19.10
C SER A 86 5.05 12.93 17.60
N GLU A 87 5.49 14.14 17.23
CA GLU A 87 5.67 14.55 15.82
C GLU A 87 6.67 13.64 15.11
N ASN A 88 7.79 13.31 15.76
CA ASN A 88 8.77 12.36 15.23
C ASN A 88 8.20 10.95 15.08
N THR A 89 7.43 10.47 16.07
CA THR A 89 6.79 9.15 16.03
C THR A 89 5.77 9.07 14.89
N ILE A 90 4.94 10.09 14.73
CA ILE A 90 3.96 10.20 13.65
C ILE A 90 4.66 10.23 12.30
N ALA A 91 5.69 11.06 12.15
CA ALA A 91 6.46 11.14 10.90
C ALA A 91 7.10 9.79 10.54
N ASN A 92 7.69 9.11 11.52
CA ASN A 92 8.26 7.78 11.34
C ASN A 92 7.19 6.75 10.94
N LEU A 93 6.06 6.71 11.65
CA LEU A 93 4.96 5.79 11.34
C LEU A 93 4.38 6.02 9.93
N LYS A 94 4.22 7.28 9.51
CA LYS A 94 3.80 7.63 8.15
C LYS A 94 4.82 7.13 7.13
N LYS A 95 6.12 7.37 7.37
CA LYS A 95 7.20 6.93 6.50
C LYS A 95 7.17 5.42 6.33
N GLN A 96 7.07 4.73 7.46
CA GLN A 96 7.07 3.28 7.53
C GLN A 96 5.87 2.68 6.81
N SER A 97 4.67 3.20 7.05
CA SER A 97 3.43 2.77 6.39
C SER A 97 3.48 2.99 4.89
N ALA A 98 3.96 4.15 4.45
CA ALA A 98 4.08 4.48 3.04
C ALA A 98 5.08 3.56 2.31
N ILE A 99 6.22 3.25 2.95
CA ILE A 99 7.19 2.27 2.43
C ILE A 99 6.55 0.88 2.32
N GLU A 100 5.90 0.40 3.38
CA GLU A 100 5.28 -0.93 3.39
C GLU A 100 4.17 -1.07 2.33
N LEU A 101 3.38 -0.01 2.13
CA LEU A 101 2.37 0.05 1.07
C LEU A 101 3.00 -0.02 -0.32
N ALA A 102 4.02 0.78 -0.58
CA ALA A 102 4.73 0.78 -1.85
C ALA A 102 5.46 -0.55 -2.13
N LEU A 103 6.03 -1.19 -1.11
CA LEU A 103 6.61 -2.54 -1.21
C LEU A 103 5.54 -3.59 -1.57
N THR A 104 4.37 -3.49 -0.96
CA THR A 104 3.22 -4.36 -1.27
C THR A 104 2.76 -4.17 -2.73
N GLN A 105 2.70 -2.92 -3.20
CA GLN A 105 2.34 -2.57 -4.58
C GLN A 105 3.40 -3.03 -5.58
N ALA A 106 4.69 -2.94 -5.22
CA ALA A 106 5.81 -3.42 -6.01
C ALA A 106 5.91 -4.95 -6.08
N GLY A 107 5.03 -5.67 -5.39
CA GLY A 107 4.97 -7.13 -5.43
C GLY A 107 6.01 -7.82 -4.56
N ALA A 108 6.53 -7.16 -3.52
CA ALA A 108 7.44 -7.80 -2.56
C ALA A 108 6.79 -9.04 -1.93
N ARG A 109 7.49 -10.18 -1.97
CA ARG A 109 7.06 -11.44 -1.35
C ARG A 109 7.23 -11.41 0.16
N ASN A 110 8.29 -10.76 0.63
CA ASN A 110 8.55 -10.53 2.06
C ASN A 110 8.92 -9.05 2.26
N ILE A 111 7.95 -8.27 2.73
CA ILE A 111 8.09 -6.83 2.94
C ILE A 111 9.22 -6.53 3.93
N THR A 112 9.35 -7.30 5.02
CA THR A 112 10.40 -7.11 6.02
C THR A 112 11.79 -7.31 5.43
N ALA A 113 11.97 -8.36 4.62
CA ALA A 113 13.26 -8.63 3.99
C ALA A 113 13.63 -7.56 2.96
N VAL A 114 12.69 -7.17 2.09
CA VAL A 114 12.94 -6.12 1.09
C VAL A 114 13.21 -4.77 1.76
N LYS A 115 12.45 -4.44 2.81
CA LYS A 115 12.64 -3.21 3.59
C LYS A 115 14.01 -3.14 4.25
N ALA A 116 14.58 -4.26 4.70
CA ALA A 116 15.92 -4.32 5.28
C ALA A 116 17.03 -4.06 4.24
N LEU A 117 16.73 -4.20 2.95
CA LEU A 117 17.64 -3.89 1.84
C LEU A 117 17.51 -2.43 1.37
N LEU A 118 16.54 -1.68 1.88
CA LEU A 118 16.34 -0.27 1.55
C LEU A 118 17.14 0.63 2.50
N ASP A 119 17.70 1.69 1.94
CA ASP A 119 18.35 2.75 2.67
C ASP A 119 17.29 3.77 3.10
N ALA A 120 16.74 3.54 4.29
CA ALA A 120 15.67 4.36 4.86
C ALA A 120 16.08 5.83 5.03
N ASP A 121 17.36 6.15 5.21
CA ASP A 121 17.83 7.52 5.42
C ASP A 121 17.72 8.38 4.15
N LYS A 122 17.77 7.74 2.97
CA LYS A 122 17.58 8.39 1.67
C LYS A 122 16.13 8.49 1.21
N LEU A 123 15.18 7.95 2.00
CA LEU A 123 13.75 7.97 1.66
C LEU A 123 13.07 9.17 2.30
N THR A 124 12.42 10.01 1.49
CA THR A 124 11.64 11.17 1.94
C THR A 124 10.16 10.95 1.65
N ILE A 125 9.29 11.38 2.56
CA ILE A 125 7.84 11.40 2.31
C ILE A 125 7.51 12.70 1.58
N SER A 126 6.83 12.61 0.44
CA SER A 126 6.20 13.73 -0.24
C SER A 126 4.70 13.48 -0.45
N GLU A 127 3.97 14.47 -0.98
CA GLU A 127 2.53 14.35 -1.25
C GLU A 127 2.20 13.22 -2.25
N ASN A 128 3.17 12.78 -3.05
CA ASN A 128 3.00 11.74 -4.07
C ASN A 128 3.48 10.34 -3.60
N GLY A 129 3.90 10.19 -2.33
CA GLY A 129 4.40 8.93 -1.79
C GLY A 129 5.80 9.04 -1.20
N VAL A 130 6.60 7.98 -1.32
CA VAL A 130 7.99 7.95 -0.82
C VAL A 130 8.95 8.18 -1.97
N GLU A 131 9.59 9.34 -2.00
CA GLU A 131 10.62 9.69 -2.98
C GLU A 131 11.90 8.87 -2.75
N GLY A 132 12.59 8.55 -3.86
CA GLY A 132 13.77 7.67 -3.85
C GLY A 132 13.46 6.17 -3.67
N LEU A 133 12.22 5.82 -3.29
CA LEU A 133 11.84 4.43 -3.04
C LEU A 133 11.83 3.59 -4.32
N ASN A 134 11.32 4.15 -5.43
CA ASN A 134 11.28 3.42 -6.70
C ASN A 134 12.67 3.07 -7.22
N GLU A 135 13.63 3.99 -7.14
CA GLU A 135 15.01 3.77 -7.61
C GLU A 135 15.70 2.68 -6.79
N GLN A 136 15.55 2.73 -5.47
CA GLN A 136 16.08 1.68 -4.59
C GLN A 136 15.38 0.34 -4.83
N LEU A 137 14.05 0.34 -5.03
CA LEU A 137 13.30 -0.87 -5.34
C LEU A 137 13.76 -1.54 -6.64
N GLU A 138 14.02 -0.76 -7.69
CA GLU A 138 14.53 -1.31 -8.95
C GLU A 138 15.94 -1.90 -8.78
N ALA A 139 16.83 -1.25 -8.02
CA ALA A 139 18.14 -1.82 -7.69
C ALA A 139 18.02 -3.14 -6.90
N VAL A 140 17.17 -3.16 -5.87
CA VAL A 140 16.94 -4.37 -5.06
C VAL A 140 16.28 -5.48 -5.89
N LYS A 141 15.42 -5.16 -6.87
CA LYS A 141 14.84 -6.14 -7.81
C LYS A 141 15.89 -6.75 -8.74
N VAL A 142 16.88 -5.98 -9.19
CA VAL A 142 17.95 -6.51 -10.05
C VAL A 142 18.81 -7.52 -9.29
N ASP A 143 19.16 -7.22 -8.05
CA ASP A 143 20.05 -8.07 -7.25
C ASP A 143 19.31 -9.21 -6.52
N ASN A 144 18.02 -9.03 -6.23
CA ASN A 144 17.20 -9.94 -5.42
C ASN A 144 15.81 -10.17 -6.04
N ASP A 145 15.77 -10.50 -7.32
CA ASP A 145 14.55 -10.76 -8.10
C ASP A 145 13.58 -11.75 -7.42
N TYR A 146 14.12 -12.77 -6.75
CA TYR A 146 13.39 -13.79 -6.00
C TYR A 146 12.57 -13.23 -4.83
N LEU A 147 12.90 -12.03 -4.32
CA LEU A 147 12.14 -11.36 -3.28
C LEU A 147 10.88 -10.66 -3.83
N PHE A 148 10.73 -10.57 -5.15
CA PHE A 148 9.61 -9.91 -5.81
C PHE A 148 8.79 -10.91 -6.63
N GLN A 149 7.54 -10.55 -6.88
CA GLN A 149 6.73 -11.20 -7.89
C GLN A 149 7.35 -10.93 -9.26
N ALA A 150 7.43 -11.96 -10.11
CA ALA A 150 8.02 -11.82 -11.43
C ALA A 150 7.21 -10.78 -12.23
N ALA A 151 7.91 -9.84 -12.87
CA ALA A 151 7.25 -8.94 -13.81
C ALA A 151 6.60 -9.78 -14.90
N GLU A 152 5.33 -9.49 -15.24
CA GLU A 152 4.58 -10.17 -16.29
C GLU A 152 5.47 -10.36 -17.53
N GLN A 153 5.92 -11.59 -17.77
CA GLN A 153 6.36 -11.97 -19.11
C GLN A 153 5.15 -11.76 -20.00
N LYS A 154 5.22 -10.80 -20.92
CA LYS A 154 4.29 -10.73 -22.05
C LYS A 154 4.26 -12.12 -22.67
N THR A 155 3.19 -12.86 -22.42
CA THR A 155 2.98 -14.16 -23.00
C THR A 155 3.10 -13.98 -24.51
N PRO A 156 3.96 -14.74 -25.21
CA PRO A 156 4.08 -14.61 -26.65
C PRO A 156 2.69 -14.85 -27.26
N GLN A 157 2.20 -13.87 -28.02
CA GLN A 157 0.99 -14.05 -28.81
C GLN A 157 1.29 -15.17 -29.81
N VAL A 158 0.80 -16.37 -29.50
CA VAL A 158 0.77 -17.47 -30.47
C VAL A 158 -0.31 -17.10 -31.48
N VAL A 159 0.04 -16.27 -32.47
CA VAL A 159 -0.73 -16.22 -33.71
C VAL A 159 -0.55 -17.57 -34.37
N ALA A 160 -1.62 -18.37 -34.39
CA ALA A 160 -1.64 -19.59 -35.18
C ALA A 160 -1.44 -19.19 -36.65
N GLY A 161 -0.22 -19.34 -37.15
CA GLY A 161 0.08 -19.24 -38.58
C GLY A 161 -0.62 -20.40 -39.28
N GLY A 162 -1.78 -20.13 -39.89
CA GLY A 162 -2.52 -21.17 -40.59
C GLY A 162 -3.88 -20.73 -41.15
N ASN A 163 -3.81 -20.13 -42.34
CA ASN A 163 -4.86 -20.01 -43.36
C ASN A 163 -5.92 -18.88 -43.23
N PRO A 164 -5.76 -17.77 -43.99
CA PRO A 164 -6.84 -16.83 -44.24
C PRO A 164 -7.69 -17.28 -45.46
N ALA A 165 -8.99 -16.97 -45.39
CA ALA A 165 -9.98 -16.84 -46.46
C ALA A 165 -11.01 -17.97 -46.68
N GLY A 166 -12.27 -17.52 -46.81
CA GLY A 166 -13.45 -18.23 -47.32
C GLY A 166 -14.38 -18.64 -46.18
N GLY A 167 -15.52 -18.02 -45.93
CA GLY A 167 -16.53 -17.55 -46.88
C GLY A 167 -17.87 -18.15 -46.41
N SER A 168 -18.89 -17.30 -46.31
CA SER A 168 -20.27 -17.62 -45.91
C SER A 168 -20.83 -18.91 -46.55
N GLY A 169 -21.50 -19.77 -45.78
CA GLY A 169 -22.25 -20.91 -46.33
C GLY A 169 -22.68 -21.90 -45.25
N GLY A 170 -23.98 -21.95 -44.96
CA GLY A 170 -24.54 -22.79 -43.90
C GLY A 170 -24.38 -24.28 -44.17
N ASP A 171 -24.05 -25.03 -43.12
CA ASP A 171 -24.08 -26.49 -43.16
C ASP A 171 -24.73 -27.03 -41.89
N LYS A 172 -25.72 -27.89 -42.09
CA LYS A 172 -26.58 -28.50 -41.07
C LYS A 172 -25.76 -29.21 -39.99
N THR A 173 -26.19 -29.09 -38.74
CA THR A 173 -25.50 -29.67 -37.58
C THR A 173 -25.45 -31.20 -37.65
N VAL A 174 -24.43 -31.79 -37.02
CA VAL A 174 -24.21 -33.25 -36.98
C VAL A 174 -25.45 -34.02 -36.49
N LEU A 175 -26.26 -33.40 -35.61
CA LEU A 175 -27.52 -33.93 -35.12
C LEU A 175 -28.57 -34.11 -36.22
N GLN A 176 -28.66 -33.17 -37.18
CA GLN A 176 -29.59 -33.27 -38.31
C GLN A 176 -29.21 -34.39 -39.28
N LYS A 177 -27.91 -34.66 -39.45
CA LYS A 177 -27.42 -35.75 -40.32
C LYS A 177 -27.65 -37.15 -39.73
N ILE A 178 -27.72 -37.27 -38.41
CA ILE A 178 -27.98 -38.55 -37.72
C ILE A 178 -29.48 -38.89 -37.77
N GLN A 179 -30.36 -37.90 -37.62
CA GLN A 179 -31.81 -38.09 -37.66
C GLN A 179 -32.32 -38.55 -39.04
N GLU A 180 -31.70 -38.11 -40.14
CA GLU A 180 -32.05 -38.54 -41.50
C GLU A 180 -31.70 -40.01 -41.80
N ARG A 181 -30.76 -40.64 -41.06
CA ARG A 181 -30.32 -42.02 -41.34
C ARG A 181 -31.05 -43.11 -40.56
N LEU A 182 -31.89 -42.74 -39.59
CA LEU A 182 -32.59 -43.69 -38.73
C LEU A 182 -34.09 -43.82 -39.08
N GLY A 183 -34.54 -43.17 -40.16
CA GLY A 183 -35.94 -43.05 -40.55
C GLY A 183 -36.36 -43.77 -41.84
N GLU A 184 -35.52 -44.62 -42.43
CA GLU A 184 -35.90 -45.54 -43.52
C GLU A 184 -35.77 -47.00 -43.09
#